data_AF-A0A957V3U6-F1
#
_entry.id   AF-A0A957V3U6-F1
#
_cell.length_a   1.000
_cell.length_b   1.000
_cell.length_c   1.000
_cell.angle_alpha   90.00
_cell.angle_beta   90.00
_cell.angle_gamma   90.00
#
_symmetry.space_group_name_H-M   'P 1'
#
loop_
_entity.id
_entity.type
_entity.pdbx_description
1 polymer ?
#
loop_
_entity_poly.entity_id
_entity_poly.type
_entity_poly.pdbx_seq_one_letter_code
_entity_poly.pdbx_strand_id
1 'polypeptide(L)' 'MTQQASAHGLAWFQDARFGMFIHWGLYSIIGKQEWVMHTDRIPAPEYEKLVP' A
#
# COMPACT_ATOMS: atom_id res chain seq x y z
N MET A 1 -11.91 -14.25 -19.47
CA MET A 1 -10.56 -14.75 -19.81
C MET A 1 -9.60 -14.18 -18.79
N THR A 2 -8.93 -15.02 -18.00
CA THR A 2 -7.89 -14.58 -17.06
C THR A 2 -6.55 -14.57 -17.76
N GLN A 3 -5.86 -13.45 -17.76
CA GLN A 3 -4.48 -13.38 -18.24
C GLN A 3 -3.57 -13.88 -17.11
N GLN A 4 -2.85 -14.97 -17.37
CA GLN A 4 -1.85 -15.44 -16.41
C GLN A 4 -0.57 -14.62 -16.52
N ALA A 5 0.19 -14.55 -15.42
CA ALA A 5 1.54 -14.03 -15.43
C ALA A 5 2.42 -14.80 -16.41
N SER A 6 3.34 -14.13 -17.09
CA SER A 6 4.27 -14.79 -18.00
C SER A 6 5.22 -15.71 -17.22
N ALA A 7 5.57 -16.86 -17.81
CA ALA A 7 6.52 -17.78 -17.20
C ALA A 7 7.87 -17.09 -16.90
N HIS A 8 8.31 -16.20 -17.79
CA HIS A 8 9.52 -15.40 -17.61
C HIS A 8 9.41 -14.43 -16.43
N GLY A 9 8.28 -13.71 -16.28
CA GLY A 9 8.07 -12.79 -15.17
C GLY A 9 8.02 -13.50 -13.82
N LEU A 10 7.39 -14.68 -13.77
CA LEU A 10 7.36 -15.51 -12.57
C LEU A 10 8.74 -16.04 -12.19
N ALA A 11 9.52 -16.51 -13.16
CA ALA A 11 10.88 -16.98 -12.93
C ALA A 11 11.77 -15.86 -12.37
N TRP A 12 11.75 -14.68 -13.01
CA TRP A 12 12.49 -13.52 -12.52
C TRP A 12 12.11 -13.14 -11.08
N PHE A 13 10.82 -13.09 -10.75
CA PHE A 13 10.36 -12.74 -9.41
C PHE A 13 10.83 -13.74 -8.36
N GLN A 14 10.78 -15.04 -8.68
CA GLN A 14 11.30 -16.08 -7.80
C GLN A 14 12.80 -15.91 -7.59
N ASP A 15 13.57 -15.65 -8.65
CA ASP A 15 15.03 -15.50 -8.60
C ASP A 15 15.50 -14.23 -7.90
N ALA A 16 14.69 -13.17 -7.88
CA ALA A 16 15.03 -11.90 -7.22
C ALA A 16 15.20 -12.06 -5.69
N ARG A 17 14.44 -12.95 -5.06
CA ARG A 17 14.47 -13.37 -3.62
C ARG A 17 14.27 -12.28 -2.56
N PHE A 18 14.64 -11.04 -2.83
CA PHE A 18 14.60 -9.92 -1.91
C PHE A 18 14.01 -8.70 -2.61
N GLY A 19 13.16 -7.96 -1.90
CA GLY A 19 12.51 -6.77 -2.40
C GLY A 19 12.20 -5.79 -1.28
N MET A 20 12.00 -4.54 -1.67
CA MET A 20 11.58 -3.48 -0.78
C MET A 20 10.08 -3.25 -0.95
N PHE A 21 9.34 -3.30 0.15
CA PHE A 21 7.92 -2.93 0.17
C PHE A 21 7.77 -1.61 0.93
N ILE A 22 7.07 -0.64 0.34
CA ILE A 22 6.92 0.70 0.90
C ILE A 22 5.44 0.96 1.19
N HIS A 23 5.13 1.24 2.45
CA HIS A 23 3.85 1.82 2.86
C HIS A 23 4.01 3.33 2.95
N TRP A 24 3.41 4.07 2.03
CA TRP A 24 3.40 5.53 2.03
C TRP A 24 2.02 6.09 1.65
N GLY A 25 1.57 7.13 2.36
CA GLY A 25 0.29 7.79 2.12
C GLY A 25 -0.05 8.82 3.19
N LEU A 26 -1.32 9.27 3.23
CA LEU A 26 -1.79 10.31 4.17
C LEU A 26 -1.53 9.95 5.65
N TYR A 27 -1.60 8.66 6.00
CA TYR A 27 -1.30 8.17 7.35
C TYR A 27 0.14 8.48 7.80
N SER A 28 1.07 8.61 6.85
CA SER A 28 2.46 8.99 7.13
C SER A 28 2.57 10.43 7.64
N ILE A 29 1.65 11.33 7.28
CA ILE A 29 1.64 12.73 7.74
C ILE A 29 1.37 12.80 9.26
N ILE A 30 0.49 11.95 9.76
CA ILE A 30 0.13 11.87 11.18
C ILE A 30 0.93 10.82 11.96
N GLY A 31 1.94 10.19 11.33
CA GLY A 31 2.82 9.22 11.96
C GLY A 31 2.11 7.97 12.48
N LYS A 32 1.02 7.56 11.83
CA LYS A 32 0.23 6.37 12.19
C LYS A 32 0.25 5.33 11.07
N GLN A 33 -0.22 4.13 11.39
CA GLN A 33 -0.31 2.99 10.48
C GLN A 33 -1.43 3.16 9.42
N GLU A 34 -1.38 2.37 8.35
CA GLU A 34 -2.20 2.54 7.14
C GLU A 34 -3.72 2.37 7.36
N TRP A 35 -4.13 1.68 8.42
CA TRP A 35 -5.52 1.48 8.84
C TRP A 35 -6.04 2.51 9.84
N VAL A 36 -5.30 3.58 10.12
CA VAL A 36 -5.65 4.55 11.18
C VAL A 36 -7.06 5.12 11.01
N MET A 37 -7.48 5.38 9.78
CA MET A 37 -8.84 5.86 9.50
C MET A 37 -9.91 4.90 10.03
N HIS A 38 -9.68 3.59 9.93
CA HIS A 38 -10.58 2.56 10.45
C HIS A 38 -10.45 2.40 11.98
N THR A 39 -9.23 2.20 12.47
CA THR A 39 -8.97 1.90 13.89
C THR A 39 -9.44 3.03 14.81
N ASP A 40 -9.21 4.28 14.40
CA ASP A 40 -9.59 5.47 15.17
C ASP A 40 -10.98 6.02 14.78
N ARG A 41 -11.67 5.37 13.83
CA ARG A 41 -12.98 5.79 13.29
C ARG A 41 -12.99 7.24 12.80
N ILE A 42 -11.93 7.66 12.12
CA ILE A 42 -11.81 9.03 11.59
C ILE A 42 -12.84 9.20 10.45
N PRO A 43 -13.78 10.15 10.54
CA PRO A 43 -14.68 10.48 9.43
C PRO A 43 -13.90 10.86 8.17
N ALA A 44 -14.37 10.41 7.00
CA ALA A 44 -13.69 10.71 5.73
C ALA A 44 -13.41 12.22 5.51
N PRO A 45 -14.35 13.15 5.79
CA PRO A 45 -14.08 14.58 5.62
C PRO A 45 -13.00 15.13 6.56
N GLU A 46 -12.71 14.46 7.69
CA GLU A 46 -11.62 14.85 8.57
C GLU A 46 -10.28 14.33 8.07
N TYR A 47 -10.26 13.09 7.57
CA TYR A 47 -9.06 12.48 7.01
C TYR A 47 -8.60 13.15 5.71
N GLU A 48 -9.56 13.62 4.89
CA GLU A 48 -9.31 14.38 3.66
C GLU A 48 -8.51 15.67 3.89
N LYS A 49 -8.56 16.26 5.10
CA LYS A 49 -7.79 17.48 5.44
C LYS A 49 -6.28 17.25 5.50
N LEU A 50 -5.83 15.98 5.48
CA LEU A 50 -4.41 15.64 5.37
C LEU A 50 -3.88 15.80 3.94
N VAL A 51 -4.75 15.93 2.94
CA VAL A 51 -4.34 16.23 1.56
C VAL A 51 -3.74 17.65 1.52
N PRO A 52 -2.49 17.83 1.06
CA PRO A 52 -1.85 19.14 0.94
C PRO A 52 -2.54 20.09 -0.05
#